data_AF-A0A0B2PXG7-F1
#
_entry.id   AF-A0A0B2PXG7-F1
#
_cell.length_a   1.000
_cell.length_b   1.000
_cell.length_c   1.000
_cell.angle_alpha   90.00
_cell.angle_beta   90.00
_cell.angle_gamma   90.00
#
_symmetry.space_group_name_H-M   'P 1'
#
loop_
_entity.id
_entity.type
_entity.pdbx_description
1 polymer ?
#
loop_
_entity_poly.entity_id
_entity_poly.type
_entity_poly.pdbx_seq_one_letter_code
_entity_poly.pdbx_strand_id
1 'polypeptide(L)'
;MASSMNGRNVSEIFQGLESIVDIIGGTRTTAKIICEAFPNLKCIVFDRPQVVENLSGSNNLTFVGGDMFKSIPKADSILLKMVCLQGQMHRASQGL
;
A
#
# COMPACT_ATOMS: atom_id res chain seq x y z
N MET A 1 3.82 -3.97 -14.93
CA MET A 1 2.53 -4.62 -15.31
C MET A 1 1.57 -4.45 -14.14
N ALA A 2 0.33 -4.02 -14.37
CA ALA A 2 -0.70 -3.99 -13.33
C ALA A 2 -1.57 -5.24 -13.49
N SER A 3 -1.80 -5.97 -12.40
CA SER A 3 -2.51 -7.25 -12.41
C SER A 3 -3.63 -7.26 -11.37
N SER A 4 -4.86 -7.58 -11.76
CA SER A 4 -6.02 -7.61 -10.85
C SER A 4 -6.05 -8.89 -10.01
N MET A 5 -6.28 -8.81 -8.69
CA MET A 5 -6.21 -9.96 -7.77
C MET A 5 -7.47 -10.84 -7.73
N ASN A 6 -8.35 -10.78 -8.74
CA ASN A 6 -9.65 -11.47 -8.68
C ASN A 6 -9.51 -13.00 -8.85
N GLY A 7 -9.84 -13.76 -7.81
CA GLY A 7 -9.90 -15.23 -7.85
C GLY A 7 -8.55 -15.96 -7.93
N ARG A 8 -7.42 -15.27 -7.73
CA ARG A 8 -6.07 -15.86 -7.75
C ARG A 8 -5.59 -16.22 -6.35
N ASN A 9 -4.70 -17.21 -6.25
CA ASN A 9 -4.09 -17.54 -4.96
C ASN A 9 -3.17 -16.40 -4.52
N VAL A 10 -3.38 -15.91 -3.29
CA VAL A 10 -2.60 -14.83 -2.69
C VAL A 10 -1.11 -15.18 -2.68
N SER A 11 -0.75 -16.44 -2.39
CA SER A 11 0.65 -16.87 -2.36
C SER A 11 1.38 -16.67 -3.69
N GLU A 12 0.74 -16.99 -4.81
CA GLU A 12 1.34 -16.85 -6.15
C GLU A 12 1.59 -15.39 -6.53
N ILE A 13 0.76 -14.47 -6.04
CA ILE A 13 0.89 -13.03 -6.36
C ILE A 13 2.08 -12.42 -5.62
N PHE A 14 2.31 -12.85 -4.37
CA PHE A 14 3.39 -12.31 -3.53
C PHE A 14 4.68 -13.14 -3.59
N GLN A 15 4.68 -14.26 -4.31
CA GLN A 15 5.85 -15.12 -4.43
C GLN A 15 7.01 -14.40 -5.11
N GLY A 16 8.18 -14.43 -4.46
CA GLY A 16 9.41 -13.83 -4.99
C GLY A 16 9.52 -12.31 -4.82
N LEU A 17 8.53 -11.65 -4.21
CA LEU A 17 8.64 -10.25 -3.84
C LEU A 17 9.45 -10.09 -2.54
N GLU A 18 10.34 -9.11 -2.52
CA GLU A 18 11.05 -8.71 -1.29
C GLU A 18 10.38 -7.51 -0.62
N SER A 19 9.69 -6.68 -1.41
CA SER A 19 9.06 -5.45 -0.97
C SER A 19 7.76 -5.12 -1.71
N ILE A 20 6.82 -4.53 -0.97
CA ILE A 20 5.57 -4.01 -1.51
C ILE A 20 5.20 -2.67 -0.88
N VAL A 21 4.62 -1.78 -1.69
CA VAL A 21 3.93 -0.58 -1.20
C VAL A 21 2.41 -0.80 -1.30
N ASP A 22 1.71 -0.74 -0.16
CA ASP A 22 0.25 -0.63 -0.10
C ASP A 22 -0.13 0.85 -0.05
N ILE A 23 -0.67 1.36 -1.17
CA ILE A 23 -1.15 2.74 -1.26
C ILE A 23 -2.59 2.76 -0.77
N ILE A 24 -2.75 3.28 0.44
CA ILE A 24 -4.00 3.21 1.19
C ILE A 24 -4.78 4.51 1.03
N GLY A 25 -6.11 4.39 0.96
CA GLY A 25 -7.05 5.47 1.31
C GLY A 25 -8.16 4.98 2.26
N GLY A 26 -7.92 3.87 2.97
CA GLY A 26 -8.88 3.11 3.79
C GLY A 26 -8.24 2.22 4.88
N THR A 27 -8.84 1.10 5.26
CA THR A 27 -8.46 0.33 6.47
C THR A 27 -7.10 -0.37 6.40
N ARG A 28 -6.27 -0.16 7.43
CA ARG A 28 -4.90 -0.68 7.65
C ARG A 28 -4.80 -2.21 7.86
N THR A 29 -5.83 -2.96 7.52
CA THR A 29 -5.96 -4.39 7.81
C THR A 29 -5.23 -5.25 6.77
N THR A 30 -5.17 -4.80 5.51
CA THR A 30 -4.57 -5.57 4.41
C THR A 30 -3.07 -5.77 4.61
N ALA A 31 -2.32 -4.70 4.89
CA ALA A 31 -0.89 -4.79 5.15
C ALA A 31 -0.53 -5.74 6.31
N LYS A 32 -1.32 -5.76 7.38
CA LYS A 32 -1.10 -6.68 8.51
C LYS A 32 -1.25 -8.14 8.10
N ILE A 33 -2.33 -8.47 7.39
CA ILE A 33 -2.58 -9.84 6.89
C ILE A 33 -1.43 -10.29 5.97
N ILE A 34 -0.94 -9.40 5.09
CA ILE A 34 0.18 -9.70 4.21
C ILE A 34 1.46 -9.95 5.03
N CYS A 35 1.77 -9.09 6.00
CA CYS A 35 2.94 -9.25 6.86
C CYS A 35 2.90 -10.53 7.72
N GLU A 36 1.72 -10.95 8.15
CA GLU A 36 1.51 -12.22 8.89
C GLU A 36 1.68 -13.44 7.99
N ALA A 37 1.14 -13.38 6.75
CA ALA A 37 1.25 -14.47 5.78
C ALA A 37 2.66 -14.60 5.17
N PHE A 38 3.40 -13.48 5.05
CA PHE A 38 4.74 -13.41 4.45
C PHE A 38 5.70 -12.64 5.37
N PRO A 39 6.26 -13.29 6.41
CA PRO A 39 7.11 -12.62 7.41
C PRO A 39 8.37 -11.95 6.82
N ASN A 40 8.87 -12.48 5.69
CA ASN A 40 10.06 -11.97 5.01
C ASN A 40 9.76 -10.82 4.02
N LEU A 41 8.48 -10.59 3.68
CA LEU A 41 8.08 -9.55 2.75
C LEU A 41 8.01 -8.20 3.49
N LYS A 42 8.76 -7.21 3.02
CA LYS A 42 8.71 -5.86 3.55
C LYS A 42 7.50 -5.12 3.00
N CYS A 43 6.62 -4.67 3.87
CA CYS A 43 5.44 -3.91 3.51
C CYS A 43 5.57 -2.45 3.93
N ILE A 44 5.38 -1.55 2.98
CA ILE A 44 5.28 -0.11 3.21
C ILE A 44 3.82 0.29 3.05
N VAL A 45 3.20 0.75 4.12
CA VAL A 45 1.91 1.42 4.05
C VAL A 45 2.15 2.89 3.75
N PHE A 46 1.66 3.35 2.59
CA PHE A 46 1.82 4.72 2.13
C PHE A 46 0.46 5.44 2.10
N ASP A 47 0.37 6.54 2.83
CA ASP A 47 -0.81 7.43 2.91
C ASP A 47 -0.32 8.86 3.18
N ARG A 48 -1.24 9.81 3.35
CA ARG A 48 -0.94 11.20 3.69
C ARG A 48 -0.24 11.28 5.05
N PRO A 49 0.70 12.23 5.26
CA PRO A 49 1.45 12.35 6.51
C PRO A 49 0.60 12.34 7.77
N GLN A 50 -0.50 13.11 7.77
CA GLN A 50 -1.45 13.23 8.89
C GLN A 50 -2.14 11.90 9.26
N VAL A 51 -2.24 10.95 8.32
CA VAL A 51 -2.87 9.64 8.56
C VAL A 51 -1.91 8.68 9.25
N VAL A 52 -0.60 8.84 9.03
CA VAL A 52 0.41 7.87 9.45
C VAL A 52 1.36 8.37 10.55
N GLU A 53 1.34 9.65 10.87
CA GLU A 53 2.25 10.29 11.84
C GLU A 53 2.29 9.61 13.22
N ASN A 54 1.18 9.04 13.69
CA ASN A 54 1.07 8.42 15.01
C ASN A 54 1.09 6.88 14.94
N LEU A 55 1.51 6.31 13.81
CA LEU A 55 1.53 4.86 13.63
C LEU A 55 2.93 4.32 13.83
N SER A 56 3.00 3.26 14.63
CA SER A 56 4.22 2.47 14.79
C SER A 56 4.12 1.22 13.93
N GLY A 57 5.19 0.97 13.18
CA GLY A 57 5.38 -0.24 12.39
C GLY A 57 5.70 -1.48 13.23
N SER A 58 6.06 -2.55 12.53
CA SER A 58 6.64 -3.77 13.09
C SER A 58 7.84 -4.20 12.23
N ASN A 59 8.46 -5.34 12.54
CA ASN A 59 9.70 -5.80 11.88
C ASN A 59 9.68 -5.76 10.35
N ASN A 60 8.53 -6.07 9.72
CA ASN A 60 8.36 -6.08 8.28
C ASN A 60 7.29 -5.10 7.77
N LEU A 61 6.80 -4.20 8.63
CA LEU A 61 5.77 -3.22 8.31
C LEU A 61 6.24 -1.81 8.66
N THR A 62 6.28 -0.91 7.67
CA THR A 62 6.62 0.50 7.87
C THR A 62 5.50 1.40 7.37
N PHE A 63 5.28 2.52 8.04
CA PHE A 63 4.35 3.57 7.59
C PHE A 63 5.13 4.76 7.05
N VAL A 64 4.77 5.23 5.85
CA VAL A 64 5.43 6.35 5.19
C VAL A 64 4.38 7.37 4.77
N GLY A 65 4.59 8.62 5.18
CA GLY A 65 3.72 9.74 4.84
C GLY A 65 4.15 10.39 3.53
N GLY A 66 3.21 10.66 2.63
CA GLY A 66 3.49 11.42 1.42
C GLY A 66 2.29 11.62 0.51
N ASP A 67 2.58 12.02 -0.73
CA ASP A 67 1.60 12.28 -1.77
C ASP A 67 1.89 11.36 -2.97
N MET A 68 0.99 10.39 -3.21
CA MET A 68 1.13 9.40 -4.28
C MET A 68 1.12 10.00 -5.69
N PHE A 69 0.59 11.21 -5.85
CA PHE A 69 0.61 11.92 -7.13
C PHE A 69 1.96 12.59 -7.41
N LYS A 70 2.79 12.75 -6.38
CA LYS A 70 4.15 13.32 -6.48
C LYS A 70 5.21 12.24 -6.52
N SER A 71 5.15 11.31 -5.57
CA SER A 71 6.15 10.24 -5.45
C SER A 71 5.61 9.05 -4.66
N ILE A 72 5.99 7.86 -5.08
CA ILE A 72 5.69 6.60 -4.38
C ILE A 72 7.03 5.99 -3.94
N PRO A 73 7.14 5.43 -2.71
CA PRO A 73 8.33 4.71 -2.27
C PRO A 73 8.70 3.58 -3.22
N LYS A 74 10.00 3.28 -3.34
CA LYS A 74 10.48 2.18 -4.18
C LYS A 74 10.15 0.84 -3.53
N ALA A 75 9.54 -0.06 -4.32
CA ALA A 75 9.33 -1.46 -3.97
C ALA A 75 9.18 -2.31 -5.25
N ASP A 76 9.19 -3.63 -5.11
CA ASP A 76 9.04 -4.56 -6.24
C ASP A 76 7.62 -4.51 -6.82
N SER A 77 6.65 -4.15 -5.98
CA SER A 77 5.25 -4.05 -6.38
C SER A 77 4.51 -2.94 -5.64
N ILE A 78 3.40 -2.52 -6.25
CA ILE A 78 2.47 -1.55 -5.68
C ILE A 78 1.08 -2.20 -5.63
N LEU A 79 0.49 -2.23 -4.45
CA LEU A 79 -0.90 -2.59 -4.22
C LEU A 79 -1.74 -1.31 -4.17
N LEU A 80 -2.73 -1.21 -5.08
CA LEU A 80 -3.68 -0.10 -5.14
C LEU A 80 -5.10 -0.64 -4.91
N LYS A 81 -5.72 -0.24 -3.79
CA LYS A 81 -7.12 -0.60 -3.50
C LYS A 81 -8.07 0.47 -4.03
N MET A 82 -8.72 0.17 -5.16
CA MET A 82 -9.55 1.10 -5.96
C MET A 82 -10.68 1.81 -5.20
N VAL A 83 -11.16 1.31 -4.06
CA VAL A 83 -12.34 1.85 -3.35
C VAL A 83 -12.13 3.30 -2.88
N CYS A 84 -10.90 3.73 -2.63
CA CYS A 84 -10.63 5.04 -2.01
C CYS A 84 -10.06 6.09 -2.97
N LEU A 85 -9.63 5.70 -4.18
CA LEU A 85 -9.00 6.63 -5.12
C LEU A 85 -10.00 7.55 -5.80
N GLN A 86 -11.29 7.18 -5.92
CA GLN A 86 -12.27 8.00 -6.64
C GLN A 86 -12.45 9.39 -6.01
N GLY A 87 -12.45 9.48 -4.67
CA GLY A 87 -12.50 10.76 -3.95
C GLY A 87 -11.19 11.56 -4.01
N GLN A 88 -10.02 10.88 -4.02
CA GLN A 88 -8.70 11.53 -4.10
C GLN A 88 -8.40 12.04 -5.51
N MET A 89 -8.81 11.31 -6.55
CA MET A 89 -8.70 11.71 -7.96
C MET A 89 -9.55 12.95 -8.25
N HIS A 90 -10.76 13.04 -7.68
CA HIS A 90 -11.58 14.24 -7.79
C HIS A 90 -10.87 15.47 -7.18
N ARG A 91 -10.22 15.33 -6.03
CA ARG A 91 -9.47 16.44 -5.40
C ARG A 91 -8.20 16.79 -6.18
N ALA A 92 -7.48 15.81 -6.70
CA ALA A 92 -6.31 16.02 -7.55
C ALA A 92 -6.68 16.75 -8.86
N SER A 93 -7.85 16.48 -9.44
CA SER A 93 -8.36 17.24 -10.61
C SER A 93 -8.80 18.68 -10.28
N GLN A 94 -9.00 19.00 -9.01
CA GLN A 94 -9.45 20.32 -8.53
C GLN A 94 -8.28 21.19 -8.02
N GLY A 95 -7.06 20.67 -7.99
CA GLY A 95 -5.85 21.45 -7.65
C GLY A 95 -5.78 22.01 -6.22
N LEU A 96 -6.49 21.40 -5.27
CA LEU A 96 -6.42 21.74 -3.84
C LEU A 96 -5.34 20.95 -3.09
#